data_AF-A0A843HSW2-F1
#
_entry.id   AF-A0A843HSW2-F1
#
_cell.length_a   1.000
_cell.length_b   1.000
_cell.length_c   1.000
_cell.angle_alpha   90.00
_cell.angle_beta   90.00
_cell.angle_gamma   90.00
#
_symmetry.space_group_name_H-M   'P 1'
#
loop_
_entity.id
_entity.type
_entity.pdbx_description
1 polymer ?
#
loop_
_entity_poly.entity_id
_entity_poly.type
_entity_poly.pdbx_seq_one_letter_code
_entity_poly.pdbx_strand_id
1 'polypeptide(L)'
;MTIKVVGHQWYWSYEYSDFVNDDNESIEFDSYMIPDSDLEDGQLRLLDVDNRVVVPVDTHIRFVVTGADVIHDFAVPSLGLKIDCCPGRLNQTSVLVQREGTYYGQCSELCGVYHGLK
;
A
#
# COMPACT_ATOMS: atom_id res chain seq x y z
N MET A 1 14.13 1.76 7.04
CA MET A 1 12.73 1.94 7.46
C MET A 1 11.95 0.68 7.09
N THR A 2 11.09 0.19 7.98
CA THR A 2 10.19 -0.95 7.74
C THR A 2 8.76 -0.46 7.69
N ILE A 3 8.00 -0.90 6.69
CA ILE A 3 6.56 -0.64 6.58
C ILE A 3 5.88 -1.99 6.37
N LYS A 4 4.89 -2.27 7.20
CA LYS A 4 4.05 -3.44 7.02
C LYS A 4 2.82 -3.07 6.19
N VAL A 5 2.51 -3.90 5.22
CA VAL A 5 1.40 -3.73 4.28
C VAL A 5 0.48 -4.92 4.44
N VAL A 6 -0.78 -4.66 4.76
CA VAL A 6 -1.79 -5.71 4.91
C VAL A 6 -2.86 -5.54 3.84
N GLY A 7 -3.01 -6.57 3.01
CA GLY A 7 -4.07 -6.62 2.02
C GLY A 7 -5.37 -7.13 2.64
N HIS A 8 -6.39 -6.26 2.66
CA HIS A 8 -7.76 -6.62 2.99
C HIS A 8 -8.61 -6.64 1.72
N GLN A 9 -9.80 -7.24 1.78
CA GLN A 9 -10.79 -7.15 0.72
C GLN A 9 -11.09 -5.69 0.42
N TRP A 10 -10.51 -5.25 -0.71
CA TRP A 10 -10.76 -3.98 -1.39
C TRP A 10 -10.18 -2.72 -0.74
N TYR A 11 -9.25 -2.88 0.21
CA TYR A 11 -8.43 -1.79 0.73
C TYR A 11 -7.07 -2.30 1.22
N TRP A 12 -6.16 -1.37 1.52
CA TRP A 12 -4.85 -1.65 2.10
C TRP A 12 -4.73 -1.01 3.47
N SER A 13 -4.06 -1.67 4.40
CA SER A 13 -3.63 -1.06 5.67
C SER A 13 -2.12 -0.97 5.70
N TYR A 14 -1.60 0.17 6.16
CA TYR A 14 -0.18 0.44 6.29
C TYR A 14 0.18 0.68 7.75
N GLU A 15 1.27 0.08 8.20
CA GLU A 15 1.77 0.21 9.57
C GLU A 15 3.27 0.56 9.54
N TYR A 16 3.61 1.73 10.09
CA TYR A 16 4.98 2.21 10.26
C TYR A 16 5.51 1.75 11.61
N SER A 17 5.81 0.46 11.74
CA SER A 17 6.17 -0.19 13.00
C SER A 17 7.43 0.37 13.67
N ASP A 18 8.31 1.03 12.91
CA ASP A 18 9.55 1.62 13.43
C ASP A 18 9.33 2.99 14.10
N PHE A 19 8.14 3.58 13.97
CA PHE A 19 7.81 4.92 14.47
C PHE A 19 6.58 4.88 15.36
N VAL A 20 6.57 5.74 16.38
CA VAL A 20 5.45 5.88 17.31
C VAL A 20 4.84 7.28 17.20
N ASN A 21 3.53 7.36 17.43
CA ASN A 21 2.81 8.61 17.60
C ASN A 21 3.01 9.19 19.02
N ASP A 22 2.35 10.31 19.31
CA ASP A 22 2.45 11.00 20.61
C ASP A 22 1.92 10.14 21.79
N ASP A 23 1.06 9.16 21.49
CA ASP A 23 0.50 8.20 22.45
C ASP A 23 1.37 6.93 22.60
N ASN A 24 2.55 6.90 21.98
CA ASN A 24 3.51 5.80 21.99
C ASN A 24 2.99 4.50 21.34
N GLU A 25 2.10 4.64 20.36
CA GLU A 25 1.56 3.55 19.54
C GLU A 25 2.15 3.58 18.12
N SER A 26 2.23 2.43 17.46
CA SER A 26 2.65 2.36 16.05
C SER A 26 1.71 3.16 15.16
N ILE A 27 2.26 3.92 14.21
CA ILE A 27 1.43 4.67 13.26
C ILE A 27 0.82 3.69 12.26
N GLU A 28 -0.50 3.61 12.23
CA GLU A 28 -1.26 2.78 11.28
C GLU A 28 -2.43 3.54 10.66
N PHE A 29 -2.77 3.20 9.42
CA PHE A 29 -3.96 3.72 8.74
C PHE A 29 -4.42 2.83 7.59
N ASP A 30 -5.68 2.99 7.22
CA ASP A 30 -6.29 2.35 6.06
C ASP A 30 -6.29 3.29 4.84
N SER A 31 -6.16 2.69 3.66
CA SER A 31 -6.11 3.35 2.36
C SER A 31 -7.17 2.76 1.44
N TYR A 32 -8.17 3.57 1.14
CA TYR A 32 -9.30 3.27 0.28
C TYR A 32 -9.21 4.05 -1.02
N MET A 33 -9.63 3.42 -2.12
CA MET A 33 -9.82 4.12 -3.39
C MET A 33 -10.91 5.18 -3.26
N ILE A 34 -10.64 6.39 -3.76
CA ILE A 34 -11.63 7.47 -3.76
C ILE A 34 -12.75 7.12 -4.77
N PRO A 35 -14.03 7.11 -4.35
CA PRO A 35 -15.16 6.88 -5.26
C PRO A 35 -15.27 7.96 -6.33
N ASP A 36 -15.76 7.61 -7.52
CA ASP A 36 -15.95 8.55 -8.63
C ASP A 36 -16.82 9.78 -8.26
N SER A 37 -17.73 9.65 -7.28
CA SER A 37 -18.56 10.76 -6.78
C SER A 37 -17.81 11.79 -5.95
N ASP A 38 -16.67 11.39 -5.37
CA ASP A 38 -15.91 12.17 -4.38
C ASP A 38 -14.58 12.65 -4.98
N LEU A 39 -14.31 12.35 -6.25
CA LEU A 39 -13.12 12.80 -6.96
C LEU A 39 -13.14 14.32 -7.16
N GLU A 40 -12.02 14.96 -6.83
CA GLU A 40 -11.75 16.36 -7.11
C GLU A 40 -11.06 16.55 -8.47
N ASP A 41 -11.17 17.75 -9.03
CA ASP A 41 -10.51 18.09 -10.30
C ASP A 41 -9.00 17.86 -10.23
N GLY A 42 -8.49 16.99 -11.10
CA GLY A 42 -7.07 16.62 -11.17
C GLY A 42 -6.73 15.28 -10.52
N GLN A 43 -7.64 14.67 -9.77
CA GLN A 43 -7.47 13.31 -9.25
C GLN A 43 -7.66 12.25 -10.34
N LEU A 44 -6.95 11.14 -10.19
CA LEU A 44 -6.96 10.02 -11.12
C LEU A 44 -8.01 8.98 -10.70
N ARG A 45 -9.02 8.82 -11.55
CA ARG A 45 -10.04 7.78 -11.42
C ARG A 45 -9.40 6.39 -11.31
N LEU A 46 -9.82 5.62 -10.32
CA LEU A 46 -9.32 4.28 -10.00
C LEU A 46 -7.85 4.18 -9.58
N LEU A 47 -7.20 5.28 -9.21
CA LEU A 47 -5.81 5.27 -8.78
C LEU A 47 -5.57 6.11 -7.53
N ASP A 48 -6.30 7.22 -7.37
CA ASP A 48 -6.20 8.02 -6.16
C ASP A 48 -6.90 7.35 -4.97
N VAL A 49 -6.25 7.50 -3.83
CA VAL A 49 -6.65 6.96 -2.53
C VAL A 49 -6.78 8.09 -1.52
N ASP A 50 -7.59 7.87 -0.48
CA ASP A 50 -7.81 8.82 0.60
C ASP A 50 -6.54 9.08 1.43
N ASN A 51 -5.81 8.03 1.80
CA ASN A 51 -4.58 8.08 2.57
C ASN A 51 -3.45 7.42 1.79
N ARG A 52 -2.42 8.20 1.45
CA ARG A 52 -1.25 7.72 0.70
C ARG A 52 -0.16 7.23 1.65
N VAL A 53 0.49 6.12 1.31
CA VAL A 53 1.74 5.70 1.96
C VAL A 53 2.86 6.67 1.59
N VAL A 54 3.41 7.36 2.59
CA VAL A 54 4.52 8.32 2.44
C VAL A 54 5.81 7.65 2.86
N VAL A 55 6.86 7.78 2.04
CA VAL A 55 8.19 7.20 2.32
C VAL A 55 9.29 8.22 2.00
N PRO A 56 10.42 8.21 2.74
CA PRO A 56 11.56 9.07 2.45
C PRO A 56 12.31 8.59 1.20
N VAL A 57 12.80 9.52 0.40
CA VAL A 57 13.75 9.24 -0.69
C VAL A 57 15.13 8.89 -0.14
N ASP A 58 15.96 8.26 -0.99
CA ASP A 58 17.34 7.87 -0.70
C ASP A 58 17.53 7.04 0.58
N THR A 59 16.46 6.34 0.99
CA THR A 59 16.44 5.47 2.16
C THR A 59 15.99 4.07 1.76
N HIS A 60 16.70 3.05 2.25
CA HIS A 60 16.24 1.67 2.09
C HIS A 60 14.98 1.43 2.91
N ILE A 61 13.88 1.14 2.20
CA ILE A 61 12.59 0.81 2.77
C ILE A 61 12.35 -0.68 2.57
N ARG A 62 12.09 -1.38 3.67
CA ARG A 62 11.67 -2.78 3.66
C ARG A 62 10.16 -2.84 3.78
N PHE A 63 9.50 -3.39 2.77
CA PHE A 63 8.08 -3.72 2.83
C PHE A 63 7.92 -5.14 3.34
N VAL A 64 7.09 -5.33 4.36
CA VAL A 64 6.66 -6.63 4.86
C VAL A 64 5.18 -6.78 4.55
N VAL A 65 4.82 -7.71 3.68
CA VAL A 65 3.47 -7.81 3.12
C VAL A 65 2.77 -9.11 3.54
N THR A 66 1.45 -9.05 3.75
CA THR A 66 0.59 -10.21 4.05
C THR A 66 -0.85 -9.93 3.65
N GLY A 67 -1.63 -10.99 3.43
CA GLY A 67 -3.09 -10.89 3.31
C GLY A 67 -3.77 -11.06 4.67
N ALA A 68 -4.87 -10.37 4.91
CA ALA A 68 -5.73 -10.58 6.08
C ALA A 68 -6.85 -11.61 5.81
N ASP A 69 -7.26 -11.75 4.55
CA ASP A 69 -8.40 -12.58 4.14
C ASP A 69 -8.07 -13.55 3.00
N VAL A 70 -7.91 -13.04 1.79
CA VAL A 70 -7.55 -13.77 0.58
C VAL A 70 -6.15 -13.33 0.12
N ILE A 71 -5.67 -13.95 -0.97
CA ILE A 71 -4.43 -13.51 -1.59
C ILE A 71 -4.68 -12.17 -2.28
N HIS A 72 -3.79 -11.21 -2.05
CA HIS A 72 -3.64 -9.97 -2.82
C HIS A 72 -2.23 -9.91 -3.39
N ASP A 73 -1.90 -8.88 -4.16
CA ASP A 73 -0.52 -8.63 -4.60
C ASP A 73 -0.25 -7.12 -4.49
N PHE A 74 0.80 -6.78 -3.75
CA PHE A 74 1.24 -5.40 -3.58
C PHE A 74 2.20 -5.03 -4.71
N ALA A 75 1.65 -4.37 -5.73
CA ALA A 75 2.39 -4.01 -6.93
C ALA A 75 2.45 -2.49 -7.14
N VAL A 76 3.66 -1.96 -7.31
CA VAL A 76 3.94 -0.59 -7.72
C VAL A 76 4.96 -0.65 -8.87
N PRO A 77 4.50 -0.74 -10.14
CA PRO A 77 5.36 -1.06 -11.27
C PRO A 77 6.52 -0.09 -11.48
N SER A 78 6.29 1.19 -11.21
CA SER A 78 7.30 2.26 -11.34
C SER A 78 8.45 2.15 -10.33
N LEU A 79 8.25 1.40 -9.23
CA LEU A 79 9.26 1.03 -8.25
C LEU A 79 9.83 -0.39 -8.50
N GLY A 80 9.38 -1.08 -9.55
CA GLY A 80 9.73 -2.48 -9.79
C GLY A 80 9.22 -3.44 -8.71
N LEU A 81 8.17 -3.04 -7.99
CA LEU A 81 7.61 -3.77 -6.87
C LEU A 81 6.42 -4.62 -7.34
N LYS A 82 6.45 -5.92 -7.03
CA LYS A 82 5.33 -6.85 -7.18
C LYS A 82 5.56 -8.02 -6.22
N ILE A 83 4.64 -8.26 -5.29
CA ILE A 83 4.82 -9.26 -4.23
C ILE A 83 3.47 -9.71 -3.66
N ASP A 84 3.25 -11.03 -3.70
CA ASP A 84 2.02 -11.63 -3.20
C ASP A 84 1.87 -11.43 -1.69
N CYS A 85 0.67 -11.04 -1.29
CA CYS A 85 0.19 -10.89 0.07
C CYS A 85 -0.61 -12.15 0.44
N CYS A 86 0.09 -13.21 0.89
CA CYS A 86 -0.54 -14.48 1.25
C CYS A 86 -1.00 -14.49 2.71
N PRO A 87 -2.28 -14.77 3.02
CA PRO A 87 -2.72 -14.98 4.40
C PRO A 87 -1.90 -16.05 5.10
N GLY A 88 -1.46 -15.75 6.32
CA GLY A 88 -0.62 -16.65 7.13
C GLY A 88 0.87 -16.68 6.76
N ARG A 89 1.34 -15.81 5.85
CA ARG A 89 2.77 -15.64 5.54
C ARG A 89 3.15 -14.17 5.43
N LEU A 90 4.25 -13.81 6.09
CA LEU A 90 4.92 -12.52 5.88
C LEU A 90 5.96 -12.65 4.76
N ASN A 91 5.69 -12.04 3.62
CA ASN A 91 6.67 -11.87 2.55
C ASN A 91 7.39 -10.53 2.73
N GLN A 92 8.63 -10.39 2.25
CA GLN A 92 9.36 -9.13 2.36
C GLN A 92 10.12 -8.78 1.09
N THR A 93 10.27 -7.49 0.84
CA THR A 93 11.08 -6.94 -0.25
C THR A 93 11.63 -5.56 0.15
N SER A 94 12.63 -5.08 -0.59
CA SER A 94 13.30 -3.81 -0.31
C SER A 94 13.29 -2.93 -1.53
N VAL A 95 13.04 -1.64 -1.33
CA VAL A 95 13.06 -0.61 -2.37
C VAL A 95 13.94 0.55 -1.90
N LEU A 96 14.67 1.15 -2.84
CA LEU A 96 15.35 2.42 -2.67
C LEU A 96 14.74 3.42 -3.66
N VAL A 97 13.98 4.39 -3.17
CA VAL A 97 13.34 5.42 -4.00
C VAL A 97 14.32 6.57 -4.22
N GLN A 98 14.77 6.77 -5.45
CA GLN A 98 15.86 7.72 -5.78
C GLN A 98 15.38 9.09 -6.24
N ARG A 99 14.06 9.29 -6.40
CA ARG A 99 13.49 10.56 -6.85
C ARG A 99 12.18 10.81 -6.12
N GLU A 100 11.92 12.06 -5.79
CA GLU A 100 10.64 12.45 -5.21
C GLU A 100 9.53 12.32 -6.24
N GLY A 101 8.31 12.03 -5.78
CA GLY A 101 7.13 11.93 -6.63
C GLY A 101 6.05 11.04 -6.06
N THR A 102 4.96 10.90 -6.82
CA THR A 102 3.87 9.97 -6.50
C THR A 102 3.94 8.78 -7.45
N TYR A 103 3.89 7.58 -6.86
CA TYR A 103 3.98 6.31 -7.58
C TYR A 103 2.71 5.53 -7.37
N TYR A 104 1.98 5.26 -8.46
CA TYR A 104 0.75 4.50 -8.40
C TYR A 104 1.00 3.01 -8.61
N GLY A 105 0.14 2.22 -7.99
CA GLY A 105 0.09 0.77 -8.04
C GLY A 105 -1.35 0.30 -7.95
N GLN A 106 -1.58 -0.97 -8.29
CA GLN A 106 -2.89 -1.62 -8.18
C GLN A 106 -2.69 -3.06 -7.75
N CYS A 107 -3.73 -3.64 -7.13
CA CYS A 107 -3.69 -5.06 -6.79
C CYS A 107 -3.48 -5.91 -8.06
N SER A 108 -2.48 -6.79 -8.05
CA SER A 108 -2.12 -7.61 -9.23
C SER A 108 -2.49 -9.10 -9.10
N GLU A 109 -3.34 -9.44 -8.14
CA GLU A 109 -3.87 -10.80 -7.91
C GLU A 109 -5.38 -10.75 -7.61
N LEU A 110 -6.15 -11.69 -8.17
CA LEU A 110 -7.60 -11.66 -8.13
C LEU A 110 -8.12 -11.79 -6.68
N CYS A 111 -8.64 -10.69 -6.14
CA CYS A 111 -9.05 -10.61 -4.73
C CYS A 111 -10.57 -10.47 -4.49
N GLY A 112 -11.39 -10.71 -5.53
CA GLY A 112 -12.86 -10.71 -5.44
C GLY A 112 -13.54 -9.69 -6.35
N VAL A 113 -14.79 -9.35 -6.05
CA VAL A 113 -15.67 -8.57 -6.95
C VAL A 113 -15.17 -7.16 -7.25
N TYR A 114 -14.46 -6.54 -6.31
CA TYR A 114 -13.89 -5.19 -6.47
C TYR A 114 -12.38 -5.21 -6.72
N HIS A 115 -11.85 -6.31 -7.29
CA HIS A 115 -10.41 -6.42 -7.60
C HIS A 115 -9.88 -5.27 -8.47
N GLY A 116 -10.67 -4.78 -9.44
CA GLY A 116 -10.29 -3.65 -10.29
C GLY A 116 -10.42 -2.27 -9.64
N LEU A 117 -10.87 -2.21 -8.37
CA LEU A 117 -11.07 -0.98 -7.60
C LEU A 117 -10.06 -0.88 -6.44
N LYS A 118 -8.88 -1.50 -6.57
CA LYS A 118 -7.82 -1.55 -5.56
C LYS A 118 -6.43 -1.40 -6.15
#